data_AF-A0A7C8Z3W9-F1
#
_entry.id   AF-A0A7C8Z3W9-F1
#
_cell.length_a   1.000
_cell.length_b   1.000
_cell.length_c   1.000
_cell.angle_alpha   90.00
_cell.angle_beta   90.00
_cell.angle_gamma   90.00
#
_symmetry.space_group_name_H-M   'P 1'
#
loop_
_entity.id
_entity.type
_entity.pdbx_description
1 polymer ?
#
loop_
_entity_poly.entity_id
_entity_poly.type
_entity_poly.pdbx_seq_one_letter_code
_entity_poly.pdbx_strand_id
1 'polypeptide(L)'
;IIGRCAILKKILKEESKLVEKIAEKSKMNYRAWYHRCWLISYMTAEQALQELDATRNWAALHVADNSCFHYRQKLMLRMMGNNNKNHEDLVAYSAEFESLQQLWKNELDWNQVLIRRYIGREALWLHRRFLSVHWVKRFGAGQNAVWTSPNEKANSTNHISVFIDNELNLLQDCLRISYSEFEDVQSQAIHSASYILWLSSMCTRQCISITPSPPPETSWPSDIGLNEKLRGDALRTLLIKLSPERTKLWQFLLSNLLLSETEG
;
A
#
# COMPACT_ATOMS: atom_id res chain seq x y z
N ILE A 1 27.77 -25.47 9.79
CA ILE A 1 26.66 -24.67 9.18
C ILE A 1 26.67 -23.21 9.66
N ILE A 2 27.02 -22.91 10.92
CA ILE A 2 27.08 -21.55 11.51
C ILE A 2 27.97 -20.56 10.73
N GLY A 3 29.13 -21.01 10.22
CA GLY A 3 30.05 -20.16 9.44
C GLY A 3 29.49 -19.63 8.11
N ARG A 4 28.61 -20.39 7.43
CA ARG A 4 27.99 -19.93 6.17
C ARG A 4 27.00 -18.77 6.41
N CYS A 5 26.28 -18.80 7.55
CA CYS A 5 25.32 -17.76 7.91
C CYS A 5 26.01 -16.43 8.29
N ALA A 6 27.11 -16.50 9.03
CA ALA A 6 27.89 -15.30 9.38
C ALA A 6 28.57 -14.65 8.16
N ILE A 7 29.13 -15.47 7.25
CA ILE A 7 29.72 -14.99 6.00
C ILE A 7 28.65 -14.35 5.11
N LEU A 8 27.49 -14.98 4.94
CA LEU A 8 26.39 -14.43 4.14
C LEU A 8 25.89 -13.10 4.71
N LYS A 9 25.71 -13.00 6.03
CA LYS A 9 25.36 -11.73 6.71
C LYS A 9 26.37 -10.62 6.41
N LYS A 10 27.67 -10.94 6.44
CA LYS A 10 28.73 -10.00 6.12
C LYS A 10 28.67 -9.57 4.65
N ILE A 11 28.50 -10.51 3.72
CA ILE A 11 28.38 -10.23 2.28
C ILE A 11 27.18 -9.30 2.04
N LEU A 12 25.99 -9.64 2.55
CA LEU A 12 24.80 -8.82 2.38
C LEU A 12 25.01 -7.39 2.87
N LYS A 13 25.64 -7.21 4.03
CA LYS A 13 25.95 -5.89 4.59
C LYS A 13 26.91 -5.09 3.70
N GLU A 14 27.98 -5.71 3.21
CA GLU A 14 28.95 -5.01 2.36
C GLU A 14 28.38 -4.71 0.96
N GLU A 15 27.57 -5.60 0.40
CA GLU A 15 26.83 -5.38 -0.85
C GLU A 15 25.82 -4.23 -0.72
N SER A 16 25.06 -4.17 0.37
CA SER A 16 24.12 -3.05 0.63
C SER A 16 24.84 -1.71 0.69
N LYS A 17 25.99 -1.63 1.38
CA LYS A 17 26.83 -0.42 1.45
C LYS A 17 27.40 -0.04 0.09
N LEU A 18 27.84 -1.02 -0.70
CA LEU A 18 28.38 -0.79 -2.03
C LEU A 18 27.32 -0.15 -2.93
N VAL A 19 26.11 -0.71 -2.94
CA VAL A 19 25.01 -0.19 -3.75
C VAL A 19 24.58 1.20 -3.29
N GLU A 20 24.55 1.46 -1.99
CA GLU A 20 24.27 2.81 -1.46
C GLU A 20 25.27 3.84 -2.00
N LYS A 21 26.58 3.55 -1.91
CA LYS A 21 27.63 4.41 -2.48
C LYS A 21 27.50 4.60 -4.00
N ILE A 22 27.02 3.58 -4.72
CA ILE A 22 26.78 3.66 -6.16
C ILE A 22 25.56 4.54 -6.46
N ALA A 23 24.49 4.41 -5.68
CA ALA A 23 23.27 5.20 -5.82
C ALA A 23 23.52 6.69 -5.48
N GLU A 24 24.44 7.01 -4.57
CA GLU A 24 24.87 8.39 -4.30
C GLU A 24 25.57 9.02 -5.51
N LYS A 25 26.41 8.24 -6.20
CA LYS A 25 27.20 8.71 -7.35
C LYS A 25 26.39 8.79 -8.64
N SER A 26 25.27 8.06 -8.72
CA SER A 26 24.42 8.00 -9.90
C SER A 26 22.96 7.94 -9.46
N LYS A 27 22.29 9.10 -9.56
CA LYS A 27 20.86 9.21 -9.26
C LYS A 27 20.09 8.17 -10.07
N MET A 28 19.14 7.49 -9.41
CA MET A 28 18.25 6.52 -10.05
C MET A 28 18.97 5.32 -10.67
N ASN A 29 20.06 4.84 -10.06
CA ASN A 29 20.80 3.69 -10.55
C ASN A 29 19.98 2.39 -10.39
N TYR A 30 19.13 2.13 -11.38
CA TYR A 30 18.26 0.96 -11.44
C TYR A 30 19.05 -0.35 -11.29
N ARG A 31 20.26 -0.43 -11.87
CA ARG A 31 21.08 -1.65 -11.81
C ARG A 31 21.54 -1.95 -10.38
N ALA A 32 21.90 -0.92 -9.63
CA ALA A 32 22.34 -1.06 -8.25
C ALA A 32 21.16 -1.49 -7.36
N TRP A 33 19.99 -0.87 -7.52
CA TRP A 33 18.77 -1.28 -6.82
C TRP A 33 18.29 -2.69 -7.21
N TYR A 34 18.41 -3.04 -8.49
CA TYR A 34 18.07 -4.37 -8.98
C TYR A 34 18.96 -5.46 -8.36
N HIS A 35 20.25 -5.20 -8.24
CA HIS A 35 21.18 -6.08 -7.53
C HIS A 35 20.79 -6.26 -6.06
N ARG A 36 20.40 -5.18 -5.35
CA ARG A 36 19.87 -5.29 -3.98
C ARG A 36 18.59 -6.12 -3.91
N CYS A 37 17.67 -5.95 -4.87
CA CYS A 37 16.47 -6.78 -4.94
C CYS A 37 16.78 -8.27 -5.09
N TRP A 38 17.81 -8.63 -5.87
CA TRP A 38 18.25 -10.02 -6.00
C TRP A 38 18.73 -10.61 -4.67
N LEU A 39 19.44 -9.81 -3.86
CA LEU A 39 19.95 -10.23 -2.55
C LEU A 39 18.85 -10.57 -1.54
N ILE A 40 17.65 -10.01 -1.66
CA ILE A 40 16.51 -10.27 -0.75
C ILE A 40 16.18 -11.77 -0.68
N SER A 41 16.36 -12.50 -1.78
CA SER A 41 16.11 -13.96 -1.83
C SER A 41 16.97 -14.75 -0.83
N TYR A 42 18.12 -14.19 -0.42
CA TYR A 42 19.05 -14.77 0.55
C TYR A 42 18.90 -14.21 1.97
N MET A 43 18.01 -13.24 2.19
CA MET A 43 17.79 -12.62 3.50
C MET A 43 16.76 -13.39 4.32
N THR A 44 16.94 -13.46 5.65
CA THR A 44 15.86 -13.83 6.58
C THR A 44 14.85 -12.68 6.73
N ALA A 45 13.70 -12.93 7.35
CA ALA A 45 12.71 -11.89 7.62
C ALA A 45 13.28 -10.78 8.52
N GLU A 46 14.09 -11.15 9.52
CA GLU A 46 14.74 -10.21 10.44
C GLU A 46 15.77 -9.35 9.71
N GLN A 47 16.53 -9.92 8.78
CA GLN A 47 17.47 -9.15 7.96
C GLN A 47 16.73 -8.20 7.01
N ALA A 48 15.61 -8.64 6.44
CA ALA A 48 14.78 -7.79 5.59
C ALA A 48 14.19 -6.60 6.37
N LEU A 49 13.79 -6.82 7.62
CA LEU A 49 13.33 -5.76 8.52
C LEU A 49 14.46 -4.75 8.82
N GLN A 50 15.65 -5.23 9.16
CA GLN A 50 16.82 -4.37 9.39
C GLN A 50 17.17 -3.52 8.17
N GLU A 51 17.11 -4.10 6.96
CA GLU A 51 17.31 -3.38 5.71
C GLU A 51 16.19 -2.36 5.42
N LEU A 52 14.94 -2.68 5.77
CA LEU A 52 13.82 -1.74 5.64
C LEU A 52 14.03 -0.52 6.53
N ASP A 53 14.51 -0.72 7.76
CA ASP A 53 14.83 0.38 8.68
C ASP A 53 16.04 1.18 8.20
N ALA A 54 17.11 0.50 7.76
CA ALA A 54 18.33 1.14 7.28
C ALA A 54 18.08 2.03 6.04
N THR A 55 17.18 1.60 5.15
CA THR A 55 16.85 2.36 3.93
C THR A 55 15.82 3.48 4.15
N ARG A 56 15.26 3.62 5.35
CA ARG A 56 14.20 4.59 5.63
C ARG A 56 14.67 6.03 5.45
N ASN A 57 15.85 6.38 5.97
CA ASN A 57 16.42 7.71 5.84
C ASN A 57 16.75 8.06 4.38
N TRP A 58 17.32 7.08 3.65
CA TRP A 58 17.59 7.24 2.23
C TRP A 58 16.33 7.58 1.44
N ALA A 59 15.25 6.81 1.64
CA ALA A 59 13.98 7.02 0.96
C ALA A 59 13.32 8.35 1.33
N ALA A 60 13.44 8.79 2.60
CA ALA A 60 12.94 10.09 3.04
C ALA A 60 13.70 11.29 2.43
N LEU A 61 14.98 11.12 2.11
CA LEU A 61 15.81 12.13 1.45
C LEU A 61 15.62 12.11 -0.08
N HIS A 62 15.41 10.92 -0.65
CA HIS A 62 15.30 10.68 -2.09
C HIS A 62 13.88 10.25 -2.48
N VAL A 63 12.87 11.07 -2.16
CA VAL A 63 11.44 10.73 -2.34
C VAL A 63 11.02 10.51 -3.80
N ALA A 64 11.82 10.94 -4.77
CA ALA A 64 11.59 10.66 -6.20
C ALA A 64 12.19 9.31 -6.66
N ASP A 65 12.95 8.61 -5.80
CA ASP A 65 13.60 7.35 -6.13
C ASP A 65 12.60 6.18 -6.07
N ASN A 66 11.87 6.00 -7.18
CA ASN A 66 10.99 4.87 -7.41
C ASN A 66 11.68 3.51 -7.18
N SER A 67 12.97 3.39 -7.50
CA SER A 67 13.71 2.13 -7.34
C SER A 67 13.96 1.81 -5.88
N CYS A 68 14.23 2.83 -5.05
CA CYS A 68 14.30 2.68 -3.61
C CYS A 68 12.97 2.21 -3.02
N PHE A 69 11.84 2.85 -3.39
CA PHE A 69 10.53 2.40 -2.92
C PHE A 69 10.18 1.00 -3.39
N HIS A 70 10.54 0.62 -4.62
CA HIS A 70 10.37 -0.76 -5.10
C HIS A 70 11.20 -1.77 -4.28
N TYR A 71 12.44 -1.42 -3.93
CA TYR A 71 13.26 -2.26 -3.03
C TYR A 71 12.59 -2.43 -1.66
N ARG A 72 12.07 -1.35 -1.06
CA ARG A 72 11.31 -1.40 0.19
C ARG A 72 10.09 -2.32 0.08
N GLN A 73 9.32 -2.24 -1.01
CA GLN A 73 8.19 -3.14 -1.27
C GLN A 73 8.62 -4.62 -1.27
N LYS A 74 9.76 -4.93 -1.90
CA LYS A 74 10.28 -6.30 -1.95
C LYS A 74 10.73 -6.80 -0.57
N LEU A 75 11.32 -5.94 0.26
CA LEU A 75 11.65 -6.27 1.65
C LEU A 75 10.38 -6.57 2.45
N MET A 76 9.34 -5.75 2.32
CA MET A 76 8.05 -5.97 2.96
C MET A 76 7.39 -7.28 2.52
N LEU A 77 7.40 -7.59 1.22
CA LEU A 77 6.93 -8.89 0.72
C LEU A 77 7.74 -10.06 1.28
N ARG A 78 9.06 -9.89 1.49
CA ARG A 78 9.90 -10.92 2.09
C ARG A 78 9.47 -11.25 3.52
N MET A 79 9.07 -10.23 4.28
CA MET A 79 8.56 -10.39 5.65
C MET A 79 7.18 -11.04 5.70
N MET A 80 6.36 -10.90 4.65
CA MET A 80 5.05 -11.56 4.58
C MET A 80 5.12 -13.09 4.47
N GLY A 81 6.28 -13.66 4.14
CA GLY A 81 6.48 -15.10 4.02
C GLY A 81 5.72 -15.76 2.85
N ASN A 82 6.08 -17.01 2.53
CA ASN A 82 5.20 -17.87 1.73
C ASN A 82 4.13 -18.42 2.66
N ASN A 83 2.84 -18.23 2.34
CA ASN A 83 1.66 -18.72 3.07
C ASN A 83 1.60 -20.25 3.30
N ASN A 84 2.66 -21.01 2.99
CA ASN A 84 2.71 -22.47 3.09
C ASN A 84 3.28 -22.98 4.43
N LYS A 85 3.46 -22.13 5.44
CA LYS A 85 3.76 -22.63 6.79
C LYS A 85 2.47 -23.20 7.37
N ASN A 86 2.40 -24.51 7.54
CA ASN A 86 1.39 -25.14 8.39
C ASN A 86 1.65 -24.65 9.82
N HIS A 87 0.94 -23.61 10.24
CA HIS A 87 1.04 -23.10 11.60
C HIS A 87 0.28 -24.05 12.52
N GLU A 88 1.00 -25.03 13.09
CA GLU A 88 0.48 -25.91 14.13
C GLU A 88 0.24 -25.16 15.45
N ASP A 89 0.94 -24.03 15.65
CA ASP A 89 0.79 -23.13 16.81
C ASP A 89 0.07 -21.84 16.41
N LEU A 90 -1.16 -21.69 16.91
CA LEU A 90 -2.03 -20.54 16.67
C LEU A 90 -1.58 -19.27 17.41
N VAL A 91 -0.96 -19.42 18.59
CA VAL A 91 -0.53 -18.27 19.40
C VAL A 91 0.66 -17.59 18.73
N ALA A 92 1.63 -18.39 18.27
CA ALA A 92 2.78 -17.88 17.53
C ALA A 92 2.36 -17.20 16.21
N TYR A 93 1.39 -17.79 15.49
CA TYR A 93 0.84 -17.18 14.26
C TYR A 93 0.13 -15.85 14.53
N SER A 94 -0.68 -15.77 15.59
CA SER A 94 -1.39 -14.53 15.96
C SER A 94 -0.40 -13.40 16.25
N ALA A 95 0.65 -13.68 17.03
CA ALA A 95 1.69 -12.70 17.33
C ALA A 95 2.47 -12.26 16.07
N GLU A 96 2.82 -13.19 15.17
CA GLU A 96 3.46 -12.87 13.89
C GLU A 96 2.55 -11.98 13.03
N PHE A 97 1.26 -12.30 12.96
CA PHE A 97 0.26 -11.51 12.21
C PHE A 97 0.09 -10.09 12.76
N GLU A 98 -0.04 -9.92 14.08
CA GLU A 98 -0.12 -8.61 14.73
C GLU A 98 1.13 -7.78 14.46
N SER A 99 2.32 -8.40 14.57
CA SER A 99 3.58 -7.71 14.29
C SER A 99 3.67 -7.22 12.83
N LEU A 100 3.20 -8.04 11.89
CA LEU A 100 3.17 -7.70 10.47
C LEU A 100 2.14 -6.59 10.18
N GLN A 101 0.97 -6.64 10.82
CA GLN A 101 -0.04 -5.59 10.72
C GLN A 101 0.51 -4.26 11.22
N GLN A 102 1.19 -4.25 12.38
CA GLN A 102 1.79 -3.03 12.92
C GLN A 102 2.90 -2.48 12.02
N LEU A 103 3.74 -3.35 11.45
CA LEU A 103 4.76 -2.96 10.48
C LEU A 103 4.14 -2.24 9.27
N TRP A 104 3.08 -2.79 8.70
CA TRP A 104 2.39 -2.21 7.54
C TRP A 104 1.74 -0.87 7.87
N LYS A 105 1.11 -0.78 9.05
CA LYS A 105 0.53 0.46 9.57
C LYS A 105 1.58 1.56 9.72
N ASN A 106 2.73 1.21 10.31
CA ASN A 106 3.85 2.16 10.48
C ASN A 106 4.39 2.68 9.15
N GLU A 107 4.45 1.84 8.11
CA GLU A 107 4.88 2.25 6.77
C GLU A 107 3.83 3.14 6.09
N LEU A 108 2.53 2.83 6.24
CA LEU A 108 1.43 3.69 5.80
C LEU A 108 1.50 5.07 6.47
N ASP A 109 1.61 5.13 7.79
CA ASP A 109 1.66 6.39 8.54
C ASP A 109 2.88 7.23 8.11
N TRP A 110 4.03 6.58 7.91
CA TRP A 110 5.24 7.25 7.44
C TRP A 110 5.13 7.75 6.01
N ASN A 111 4.59 6.94 5.10
CA ASN A 111 4.34 7.36 3.73
C ASN A 111 3.38 8.56 3.67
N GLN A 112 2.38 8.62 4.56
CA GLN A 112 1.49 9.79 4.68
C GLN A 112 2.24 11.06 5.10
N VAL A 113 3.18 10.95 6.06
CA VAL A 113 4.06 12.06 6.44
C VAL A 113 4.87 12.55 5.25
N LEU A 114 5.43 11.64 4.45
CA LEU A 114 6.17 12.01 3.25
C LEU A 114 5.29 12.68 2.18
N ILE A 115 4.07 12.17 1.94
CA ILE A 115 3.11 12.73 0.99
C ILE A 115 2.74 14.17 1.37
N ARG A 116 2.53 14.43 2.66
CA ARG A 116 2.24 15.78 3.18
C ARG A 116 3.44 16.73 3.07
N ARG A 117 4.65 16.21 3.25
CA ARG A 117 5.88 17.01 3.23
C ARG A 117 6.40 17.31 1.83
N TYR A 118 6.27 16.36 0.91
CA TYR A 118 6.82 16.43 -0.44
C TYR A 118 5.70 16.30 -1.47
N ILE A 119 5.00 17.41 -1.67
CA ILE A 119 3.85 17.51 -2.57
C ILE A 119 4.22 17.15 -4.02
N GLY A 120 3.29 16.54 -4.74
CA GLY A 120 3.41 16.26 -6.17
C GLY A 120 4.28 15.06 -6.54
N ARG A 121 4.92 14.39 -5.57
CA ARG A 121 5.84 13.27 -5.85
C ARG A 121 5.10 11.96 -6.12
N GLU A 122 5.01 11.59 -7.40
CA GLU A 122 4.32 10.38 -7.89
C GLU A 122 4.79 9.09 -7.18
N ALA A 123 6.09 8.93 -6.95
CA ALA A 123 6.68 7.74 -6.33
C ALA A 123 6.06 7.41 -4.96
N LEU A 124 5.71 8.43 -4.18
CA LEU A 124 5.06 8.26 -2.87
C LEU A 124 3.66 7.67 -3.01
N TRP A 125 2.91 8.09 -4.03
CA TRP A 125 1.56 7.59 -4.33
C TRP A 125 1.59 6.18 -4.92
N LEU A 126 2.58 5.86 -5.75
CA LEU A 126 2.79 4.48 -6.22
C LEU A 126 3.14 3.55 -5.06
N HIS A 127 3.95 4.01 -4.12
CA HIS A 127 4.22 3.25 -2.90
C HIS A 127 2.97 3.12 -2.02
N ARG A 128 2.17 4.19 -1.84
CA ARG A 128 0.88 4.13 -1.15
C ARG A 128 -0.03 3.06 -1.75
N ARG A 129 -0.18 3.03 -3.08
CA ARG A 129 -0.97 2.00 -3.78
C ARG A 129 -0.54 0.59 -3.41
N PHE A 130 0.76 0.32 -3.43
CA PHE A 130 1.28 -0.98 -3.00
C PHE A 130 0.86 -1.30 -1.56
N LEU A 131 1.04 -0.37 -0.63
CA LEU A 131 0.70 -0.58 0.78
C LEU A 131 -0.80 -0.86 0.95
N SER A 132 -1.65 -0.07 0.29
CA SER A 132 -3.11 -0.18 0.37
C SER A 132 -3.63 -1.49 -0.22
N VAL A 133 -3.07 -1.96 -1.36
CA VAL A 133 -3.44 -3.28 -1.91
C VAL A 133 -3.22 -4.37 -0.87
N HIS A 134 -2.04 -4.41 -0.28
CA HIS A 134 -1.69 -5.48 0.65
C HIS A 134 -2.43 -5.33 1.98
N TRP A 135 -2.70 -4.09 2.41
CA TRP A 135 -3.51 -3.83 3.59
C TRP A 135 -4.91 -4.40 3.43
N VAL A 136 -5.61 -4.04 2.35
CA VAL A 136 -6.97 -4.53 2.07
C VAL A 136 -6.98 -6.04 1.84
N LYS A 137 -6.03 -6.59 1.06
CA LYS A 137 -5.97 -8.03 0.78
C LYS A 137 -5.71 -8.89 2.01
N ARG A 138 -4.82 -8.44 2.90
CA ARG A 138 -4.32 -9.26 4.02
C ARG A 138 -5.04 -9.01 5.33
N PHE A 139 -5.43 -7.76 5.57
CA PHE A 139 -6.07 -7.35 6.83
C PHE A 139 -7.54 -6.95 6.65
N GLY A 140 -8.02 -6.86 5.40
CA GLY A 140 -9.40 -6.50 5.11
C GLY A 140 -10.36 -7.68 4.88
N ALA A 141 -9.92 -8.75 4.21
CA ALA A 141 -10.71 -9.97 4.19
C ALA A 141 -10.66 -10.61 5.59
N GLY A 142 -11.81 -10.98 6.14
CA GLY A 142 -11.94 -11.65 7.43
C GLY A 142 -11.28 -13.04 7.46
N GLN A 143 -9.96 -13.15 7.21
CA GLN A 143 -9.17 -14.34 7.50
C GLN A 143 -9.11 -14.62 9.01
N ASN A 144 -9.54 -13.67 9.84
CA ASN A 144 -9.88 -13.90 11.24
C ASN A 144 -11.09 -14.84 11.41
N ALA A 145 -11.96 -15.01 10.40
CA ALA A 145 -13.22 -15.76 10.54
C ALA A 145 -13.03 -17.26 10.83
N VAL A 146 -11.85 -17.83 10.56
CA VAL A 146 -11.57 -19.24 10.89
C VAL A 146 -11.19 -19.40 12.38
N TRP A 147 -10.81 -18.33 13.08
CA TRP A 147 -10.15 -18.44 14.40
C TRP A 147 -10.67 -17.51 15.50
N THR A 148 -11.55 -16.53 15.21
CA THR A 148 -12.08 -15.61 16.22
C THR A 148 -13.53 -15.89 16.61
N SER A 149 -13.81 -15.75 17.90
CA SER A 149 -15.15 -15.79 18.51
C SER A 149 -16.13 -14.83 17.80
N PRO A 150 -17.46 -15.10 17.77
CA PRO A 150 -18.46 -14.24 17.12
C PRO A 150 -18.39 -12.75 17.52
N ASN A 151 -17.86 -12.43 18.71
CA ASN A 151 -17.77 -11.06 19.23
C ASN A 151 -16.63 -10.23 18.61
N GLU A 152 -15.62 -10.85 18.01
CA GLU A 152 -14.44 -10.18 17.42
C GLU A 152 -14.60 -9.88 15.91
N LYS A 153 -15.62 -10.48 15.26
CA LYS A 153 -15.99 -10.17 13.87
C LYS A 153 -16.38 -8.69 13.68
N ALA A 154 -16.86 -8.04 14.73
CA ALA A 154 -17.18 -6.60 14.72
C ALA A 154 -15.93 -5.70 14.67
N ASN A 155 -14.77 -6.19 15.12
CA ASN A 155 -13.53 -5.38 15.15
C ASN A 155 -12.79 -5.38 13.81
N SER A 156 -12.84 -6.46 13.01
CA SER A 156 -12.15 -6.53 11.72
C SER A 156 -12.78 -5.64 10.64
N THR A 157 -14.12 -5.56 10.60
CA THR A 157 -14.86 -4.60 9.75
C THR A 157 -14.57 -3.14 10.13
N ASN A 158 -14.23 -2.87 11.39
CA ASN A 158 -13.84 -1.54 11.85
C ASN A 158 -12.49 -1.09 11.26
N HIS A 159 -11.50 -1.98 11.14
CA HIS A 159 -10.16 -1.61 10.65
C HIS A 159 -10.12 -1.15 9.19
N ILE A 160 -10.91 -1.76 8.31
CA ILE A 160 -11.01 -1.31 6.91
C ILE A 160 -11.72 0.03 6.85
N SER A 161 -12.85 0.18 7.55
CA SER A 161 -13.60 1.44 7.57
C SER A 161 -12.72 2.60 8.05
N VAL A 162 -11.98 2.41 9.15
CA VAL A 162 -11.01 3.39 9.67
C VAL A 162 -9.90 3.67 8.66
N PHE A 163 -9.38 2.64 7.98
CA PHE A 163 -8.38 2.83 6.93
C PHE A 163 -8.92 3.70 5.80
N ILE A 164 -10.11 3.39 5.27
CA ILE A 164 -10.76 4.17 4.22
C ILE A 164 -11.00 5.61 4.65
N ASP A 165 -11.50 5.83 5.87
CA ASP A 165 -11.73 7.18 6.40
C ASP A 165 -10.41 7.98 6.46
N ASN A 166 -9.31 7.34 6.82
CA ASN A 166 -7.99 7.97 6.80
C ASN A 166 -7.53 8.32 5.38
N GLU A 167 -7.76 7.45 4.39
CA GLU A 167 -7.42 7.75 2.99
C GLU A 167 -8.26 8.91 2.43
N LEU A 168 -9.55 8.98 2.79
CA LEU A 168 -10.42 10.11 2.43
C LEU A 168 -9.94 11.42 3.07
N ASN A 169 -9.55 11.39 4.34
CA ASN A 169 -8.97 12.55 5.01
C ASN A 169 -7.67 13.00 4.34
N LEU A 170 -6.80 12.06 3.92
CA LEU A 170 -5.59 12.39 3.19
C LEU A 170 -5.91 13.06 1.84
N LEU A 171 -6.93 12.61 1.10
CA LEU A 171 -7.40 13.29 -0.10
C LEU A 171 -7.84 14.73 0.22
N GLN A 172 -8.67 14.93 1.25
CA GLN A 172 -9.14 16.27 1.61
C GLN A 172 -7.98 17.20 1.99
N ASP A 173 -6.99 16.70 2.73
CA ASP A 173 -5.78 17.47 3.04
C ASP A 173 -5.02 17.88 1.77
N CYS A 174 -4.91 16.98 0.79
CA CYS A 174 -4.25 17.28 -0.49
C CYS A 174 -5.01 18.33 -1.31
N LEU A 175 -6.35 18.32 -1.26
CA LEU A 175 -7.20 19.26 -2.00
C LEU A 175 -7.33 20.64 -1.34
N ARG A 176 -7.08 20.73 -0.02
CA ARG A 176 -7.08 22.00 0.73
C ARG A 176 -5.90 22.91 0.40
N ILE A 177 -4.86 22.37 -0.21
CA ILE A 177 -3.72 23.17 -0.67
C ILE A 177 -4.25 24.11 -1.75
N SER A 178 -4.25 25.42 -1.46
CA SER A 178 -4.78 26.46 -2.36
C SER A 178 -4.31 26.22 -3.78
N TYR A 179 -5.25 26.27 -4.75
CA TYR A 179 -4.95 26.17 -6.18
C TYR A 179 -3.91 27.23 -6.52
N SER A 180 -2.66 26.81 -6.57
CA SER A 180 -1.53 27.63 -6.97
C SER A 180 -1.16 27.26 -8.40
N GLU A 181 -0.54 28.18 -9.12
CA GLU A 181 0.03 27.92 -10.46
C GLU A 181 1.18 26.88 -10.43
N PHE A 182 1.61 26.41 -9.26
CA PHE A 182 2.68 25.42 -9.13
C PHE A 182 2.24 24.02 -9.53
N GLU A 183 3.00 23.43 -10.46
CA GLU A 183 2.82 22.08 -11.01
C GLU A 183 2.77 20.99 -9.93
N ASP A 184 3.57 21.12 -8.85
CA ASP A 184 3.59 20.14 -7.77
C ASP A 184 2.25 20.07 -7.02
N VAL A 185 1.50 21.19 -6.89
CA VAL A 185 0.18 21.22 -6.25
C VAL A 185 -0.89 20.57 -7.14
N GLN A 186 -0.87 20.88 -8.45
CA GLN A 186 -1.76 20.22 -9.40
C GLN A 186 -1.48 18.71 -9.45
N SER A 187 -0.20 18.33 -9.51
CA SER A 187 0.24 16.94 -9.47
C SER A 187 -0.23 16.23 -8.19
N GLN A 188 -0.15 16.89 -7.03
CA GLN A 188 -0.64 16.34 -5.77
C GLN A 188 -2.15 16.06 -5.79
N ALA A 189 -2.94 16.99 -6.31
CA ALA A 189 -4.39 16.82 -6.46
C ALA A 189 -4.74 15.68 -7.43
N ILE A 190 -4.05 15.61 -8.57
CA ILE A 190 -4.23 14.53 -9.57
C ILE A 190 -3.88 13.17 -8.97
N HIS A 191 -2.71 13.04 -8.33
CA HIS A 191 -2.27 11.77 -7.76
C HIS A 191 -3.20 11.30 -6.63
N SER A 192 -3.60 12.18 -5.71
CA SER A 192 -4.52 11.85 -4.61
C SER A 192 -5.89 11.44 -5.12
N ALA A 193 -6.49 12.19 -6.06
CA ALA A 193 -7.80 11.86 -6.61
C ALA A 193 -7.76 10.55 -7.43
N SER A 194 -6.71 10.35 -8.25
CA SER A 194 -6.53 9.12 -9.04
C SER A 194 -6.31 7.90 -8.14
N TYR A 195 -5.56 8.07 -7.05
CA TYR A 195 -5.34 7.05 -6.04
C TYR A 195 -6.65 6.59 -5.39
N ILE A 196 -7.48 7.55 -4.96
CA ILE A 196 -8.77 7.24 -4.34
C ILE A 196 -9.73 6.55 -5.31
N LEU A 197 -9.80 7.02 -6.57
CA LEU A 197 -10.58 6.35 -7.61
C LEU A 197 -10.15 4.89 -7.78
N TRP A 198 -8.83 4.67 -7.86
CA TRP A 198 -8.27 3.32 -7.98
C TRP A 198 -8.56 2.46 -6.74
N LEU A 199 -8.44 3.01 -5.54
CA LEU A 199 -8.71 2.30 -4.29
C LEU A 199 -10.18 1.85 -4.23
N SER A 200 -11.10 2.73 -4.64
CA SER A 200 -12.52 2.39 -4.75
C SER A 200 -12.73 1.20 -5.67
N SER A 201 -12.14 1.23 -6.87
CA SER A 201 -12.28 0.13 -7.84
C SER A 201 -11.68 -1.18 -7.34
N MET A 202 -10.57 -1.09 -6.61
CA MET A 202 -9.96 -2.26 -6.01
C MET A 202 -10.87 -2.89 -4.94
N CYS A 203 -11.41 -2.09 -4.02
CA CYS A 203 -12.28 -2.57 -2.95
C CYS A 203 -13.55 -3.23 -3.52
N THR A 204 -14.22 -2.61 -4.49
CA THR A 204 -15.40 -3.18 -5.14
C THR A 204 -15.10 -4.54 -5.78
N ARG A 205 -14.00 -4.67 -6.52
CA ARG A 205 -13.59 -5.95 -7.14
C ARG A 205 -13.24 -7.02 -6.11
N GLN A 206 -12.62 -6.62 -5.00
CA GLN A 206 -12.25 -7.53 -3.93
C GLN A 206 -13.49 -8.10 -3.23
N CYS A 207 -14.52 -7.28 -2.97
CA CYS A 207 -15.81 -7.73 -2.43
C CYS A 207 -16.45 -8.81 -3.33
N ILE A 208 -16.49 -8.57 -4.65
CA ILE A 208 -17.07 -9.50 -5.64
C ILE A 208 -16.31 -10.85 -5.68
N SER A 209 -14.97 -10.83 -5.54
CA SER A 209 -14.15 -12.05 -5.63
C SER A 209 -14.29 -13.03 -4.46
N ILE A 210 -14.87 -12.61 -3.32
CA ILE A 210 -14.96 -13.41 -2.10
C ILE A 210 -16.34 -14.10 -1.98
N THR A 211 -17.34 -13.68 -2.76
CA THR A 211 -18.71 -14.23 -2.73
C THR A 211 -19.13 -14.74 -4.13
N PRO A 212 -18.95 -16.04 -4.45
CA PRO A 212 -19.50 -16.63 -5.68
C PRO A 212 -21.02 -16.85 -5.64
N SER A 213 -21.64 -16.62 -4.48
CA SER A 213 -23.07 -16.77 -4.19
C SER A 213 -23.54 -15.55 -3.40
N PRO A 214 -24.82 -15.14 -3.50
CA PRO A 214 -25.32 -13.97 -2.78
C PRO A 214 -25.02 -14.15 -1.28
N PRO A 215 -24.35 -13.18 -0.65
CA PRO A 215 -23.99 -13.32 0.75
C PRO A 215 -25.28 -13.38 1.58
N PRO A 216 -25.36 -14.23 2.64
CA PRO A 216 -26.27 -13.93 3.72
C PRO A 216 -25.91 -12.51 4.21
N GLU A 217 -26.93 -11.68 4.44
CA GLU A 217 -26.93 -10.21 4.68
C GLU A 217 -25.94 -9.68 5.76
N THR A 218 -25.09 -10.54 6.32
CA THR A 218 -24.25 -10.29 7.50
C THR A 218 -22.77 -10.59 7.32
N SER A 219 -22.28 -10.98 6.14
CA SER A 219 -20.88 -11.42 5.97
C SER A 219 -19.89 -10.37 5.43
N TRP A 220 -20.40 -9.35 4.75
CA TRP A 220 -19.66 -8.13 4.38
C TRP A 220 -20.65 -6.97 4.56
N PRO A 221 -20.23 -5.78 5.01
CA PRO A 221 -21.12 -4.63 4.94
C PRO A 221 -21.47 -4.46 3.47
N SER A 222 -22.71 -4.75 3.10
CA SER A 222 -23.25 -4.54 1.74
C SER A 222 -22.99 -3.10 1.28
N ASP A 223 -22.83 -2.20 2.25
CA ASP A 223 -22.24 -0.89 2.12
C ASP A 223 -21.00 -0.76 3.02
N ILE A 224 -19.82 -1.19 2.56
CA ILE A 224 -18.67 -0.32 2.86
C ILE A 224 -19.02 0.90 2.03
N GLY A 225 -19.70 1.87 2.62
CA GLY A 225 -20.24 3.07 1.96
C GLY A 225 -19.13 3.97 1.39
N LEU A 226 -18.13 3.41 0.71
CA LEU A 226 -17.14 4.08 -0.08
C LEU A 226 -17.84 4.90 -1.14
N ASN A 227 -18.86 4.39 -1.83
CA ASN A 227 -19.59 5.15 -2.84
C ASN A 227 -20.56 6.19 -2.25
N GLU A 228 -21.02 6.02 -1.00
CA GLU A 228 -21.76 7.07 -0.28
C GLU A 228 -20.82 8.15 0.31
N LYS A 229 -19.66 7.75 0.84
CA LYS A 229 -18.63 8.63 1.43
C LYS A 229 -17.82 9.36 0.36
N LEU A 230 -17.49 8.68 -0.73
CA LEU A 230 -16.98 9.25 -1.97
C LEU A 230 -18.18 9.68 -2.77
N ARG A 231 -18.59 10.94 -2.67
CA ARG A 231 -19.54 11.53 -3.62
C ARG A 231 -19.01 11.28 -5.04
N GLY A 232 -19.43 10.19 -5.70
CA GLY A 232 -18.82 9.71 -6.94
C GLY A 232 -18.84 10.77 -8.03
N ASP A 233 -19.91 11.57 -8.05
CA ASP A 233 -20.06 12.74 -8.91
C ASP A 233 -19.11 13.88 -8.58
N ALA A 234 -18.75 14.07 -7.31
CA ALA A 234 -17.77 15.07 -6.90
C ALA A 234 -16.34 14.65 -7.28
N LEU A 235 -15.97 13.38 -7.08
CA LEU A 235 -14.67 12.85 -7.50
C LEU A 235 -14.54 12.85 -9.04
N ARG A 236 -15.62 12.48 -9.74
CA ARG A 236 -15.72 12.58 -11.21
C ARG A 236 -15.49 14.02 -11.68
N THR A 237 -16.26 14.95 -11.16
CA THR A 237 -16.15 16.38 -11.52
C THR A 237 -14.75 16.91 -11.22
N LEU A 238 -14.17 16.50 -10.08
CA LEU A 238 -12.83 16.88 -9.67
C LEU A 238 -11.75 16.37 -10.65
N LEU A 239 -11.78 15.10 -11.02
CA LEU A 239 -10.78 14.52 -11.94
C LEU A 239 -10.88 15.10 -13.35
N ILE A 240 -12.09 15.36 -13.84
CA ILE A 240 -12.31 16.03 -15.13
C ILE A 240 -11.77 17.47 -15.07
N LYS A 241 -11.98 18.18 -13.96
CA LYS A 241 -11.46 19.54 -13.77
C LYS A 241 -9.92 19.56 -13.70
N LEU A 242 -9.32 18.61 -12.98
CA LEU A 242 -7.87 18.55 -12.75
C LEU A 242 -7.08 18.13 -13.99
N SER A 243 -7.65 17.24 -14.81
CA SER A 243 -7.03 16.70 -16.01
C SER A 243 -8.05 16.55 -17.15
N PRO A 244 -8.49 17.66 -17.78
CA PRO A 244 -9.49 17.64 -18.85
C PRO A 244 -9.07 16.75 -20.04
N GLU A 245 -7.78 16.68 -20.32
CA GLU A 245 -7.19 15.86 -21.37
C GLU A 245 -7.40 14.35 -21.15
N ARG A 246 -7.62 13.93 -19.90
CA ARG A 246 -7.87 12.54 -19.50
C ARG A 246 -9.36 12.23 -19.31
N THR A 247 -10.27 13.13 -19.68
CA THR A 247 -11.72 12.99 -19.46
C THR A 247 -12.27 11.64 -19.96
N LYS A 248 -11.91 11.22 -21.17
CA LYS A 248 -12.37 9.92 -21.72
C LYS A 248 -11.95 8.73 -20.87
N LEU A 249 -10.72 8.76 -20.34
CA LEU A 249 -10.20 7.73 -19.45
C LEU A 249 -10.97 7.73 -18.12
N TRP A 250 -11.18 8.89 -17.51
CA TRP A 250 -11.92 9.00 -16.25
C TRP A 250 -13.36 8.53 -16.39
N GLN A 251 -14.04 8.93 -17.48
CA GLN A 251 -15.39 8.49 -17.77
C GLN A 251 -15.48 6.97 -17.90
N PHE A 252 -14.55 6.35 -18.64
CA PHE A 252 -14.48 4.90 -18.80
C PHE A 252 -14.22 4.16 -17.48
N LEU A 253 -13.30 4.66 -16.65
CA LEU A 253 -13.00 4.02 -15.36
C LEU A 253 -14.18 4.13 -14.38
N LEU A 254 -14.85 5.28 -14.34
CA LEU A 254 -16.00 5.54 -13.48
C LEU A 254 -17.26 4.79 -13.95
N SER A 255 -17.49 4.63 -15.26
CA SER A 255 -18.62 3.83 -15.74
C SER A 255 -18.47 2.37 -15.36
N ASN A 256 -17.26 1.81 -15.43
CA ASN A 256 -16.99 0.44 -15.01
C ASN A 256 -17.10 0.23 -13.48
N LEU A 257 -17.01 1.30 -12.69
CA LEU A 257 -17.26 1.28 -11.24
C LEU A 257 -18.75 1.25 -10.91
N LEU A 258 -19.58 1.97 -11.67
CA LEU A 258 -21.03 2.02 -11.48
C LEU A 258 -21.75 0.79 -12.06
N LEU A 259 -21.26 0.23 -13.17
CA LEU A 259 -21.84 -0.99 -13.76
C LEU A 259 -21.71 -2.22 -12.85
N SER A 260 -20.71 -2.26 -11.97
CA SER A 260 -20.59 -3.32 -10.95
C SER A 260 -21.60 -3.22 -9.80
N GLU A 261 -22.39 -2.14 -9.73
CA GLU A 261 -23.50 -2.00 -8.77
C GLU A 261 -24.86 -2.40 -9.37
N THR A 262 -24.99 -2.40 -10.70
CA THR A 262 -26.27 -2.63 -11.40
C THR A 262 -26.50 -4.06 -11.88
N GLU A 263 -25.50 -4.95 -11.77
CA GLU A 263 -25.60 -6.37 -12.12
C GLU A 263 -25.65 -7.30 -10.87
N GLY A 264 -26.00 -6.77 -9.70
CA GLY A 264 -26.20 -7.51 -8.45
C GLY A 264 -27.66 -7.86 -8.19
#